data_AF-A0A8J8F967-F1
#
_entry.id   AF-A0A8J8F967-F1
#
_cell.length_a   1.000
_cell.length_b   1.000
_cell.length_c   1.000
_cell.angle_alpha   90.00
_cell.angle_beta   90.00
_cell.angle_gamma   90.00
#
_symmetry.space_group_name_H-M   'P 1'
#
loop_
_entity.id
_entity.type
_entity.pdbx_description
1 polymer ?
#
loop_
_entity_poly.entity_id
_entity_poly.type
_entity_poly.pdbx_seq_one_letter_code
_entity_poly.pdbx_strand_id
1 'polypeptide(L)'
;MEITTKAIEIMGTIDKKSQLHIDEPLPITGPSRVRVIVLFSGEEDMDVDEMEWLRAASANPAFEFLKDEIEDIYKPTDGKPFQP
;
A
#
# COMPACT_ATOMS: atom_id res chain seq x y z
N MET A 1 1.50 29.34 -0.09
CA MET A 1 2.66 29.11 0.81
C MET A 1 3.25 27.76 0.42
N GLU A 2 4.47 27.75 -0.11
CA GLU A 2 5.17 26.49 -0.37
C GLU A 2 5.62 25.89 0.95
N ILE A 3 5.15 24.69 1.26
CA ILE A 3 5.62 23.93 2.41
C ILE A 3 6.87 23.17 1.93
N THR A 4 8.05 23.69 2.25
CA THR A 4 9.31 22.99 1.97
C THR A 4 9.41 21.75 2.86
N THR A 5 9.17 20.57 2.27
CA THR A 5 9.33 19.29 2.96
C THR A 5 10.74 18.77 2.74
N LYS A 6 11.46 18.45 3.81
CA LYS A 6 12.77 17.79 3.76
C LYS A 6 12.61 16.34 4.19
N ALA A 7 12.99 15.40 3.32
CA ALA A 7 13.08 13.98 3.65
C ALA A 7 14.51 13.63 4.09
N ILE A 8 14.63 12.71 5.04
CA ILE A 8 15.91 12.14 5.49
C ILE A 8 15.73 10.64 5.43
N GLU A 9 16.59 9.96 4.66
CA GLU A 9 16.65 8.51 4.62
C GLU A 9 17.65 8.03 5.68
N ILE A 10 17.21 7.08 6.50
CA ILE A 10 18.03 6.42 7.52
C ILE A 10 17.67 4.93 7.54
N MET A 11 18.61 4.12 8.01
CA MET A 11 18.36 2.69 8.23
C MET A 11 17.69 2.46 9.57
N GLY A 12 16.83 1.46 9.59
CA GLY A 12 16.13 1.02 10.77
C GLY A 12 15.51 -0.36 10.54
N THR A 13 15.19 -1.03 11.64
CA THR A 13 14.63 -2.37 11.64
C THR A 13 13.26 -2.38 12.30
N ILE A 14 12.33 -3.15 11.74
CA ILE A 14 11.05 -3.46 12.40
C ILE A 14 11.26 -4.69 13.29
N ASP A 15 10.98 -4.57 14.59
CA ASP A 15 11.10 -5.70 15.51
C ASP A 15 9.90 -6.65 15.44
N LYS A 16 9.96 -7.76 16.20
CA LYS A 16 8.88 -8.77 16.28
C LYS A 16 7.56 -8.24 16.85
N LYS A 17 7.54 -7.03 17.41
CA LYS A 17 6.36 -6.37 17.96
C LYS A 17 5.87 -5.25 17.03
N SER A 18 6.35 -5.22 15.79
CA SER A 18 6.02 -4.21 14.79
C SER A 18 6.43 -2.79 15.19
N GLN A 19 7.50 -2.65 15.99
CA GLN A 19 8.05 -1.34 16.37
C GLN A 19 9.23 -0.99 15.48
N LEU A 20 9.27 0.26 15.02
CA LEU A 20 10.38 0.81 14.27
C LEU A 20 11.52 1.20 15.23
N HIS A 21 12.68 0.58 15.04
CA HIS A 21 13.93 0.95 15.69
C HIS A 21 14.84 1.57 14.65
N ILE A 22 15.31 2.78 14.90
CA ILE A 22 16.28 3.47 14.06
C ILE A 22 17.69 3.10 14.51
N ASP A 23 18.58 2.80 13.57
CA ASP A 23 19.93 2.35 13.90
C ASP A 23 20.76 3.50 14.50
N GLU A 24 20.49 4.73 14.05
CA GLU A 24 21.16 5.95 14.48
C GLU A 24 20.16 7.07 14.85
N PRO A 25 20.52 7.98 15.79
CA PRO A 25 19.69 9.13 16.12
C PRO A 25 19.44 10.02 14.90
N LEU A 26 18.19 10.46 14.71
CA LEU A 26 17.84 11.41 13.66
C LEU A 26 18.63 12.72 13.83
N PRO A 27 19.23 13.28 12.77
CA PRO A 27 19.98 14.53 12.82
C PRO A 27 19.03 15.75 12.85
N ILE A 28 18.12 15.78 13.83
CA ILE A 28 17.15 16.84 14.08
C ILE A 28 17.44 17.54 15.41
N THR A 29 17.25 18.85 15.45
CA THR A 29 17.49 19.63 16.66
C THR A 29 16.20 19.76 17.47
N GLY A 30 16.17 19.13 18.64
CA GLY A 30 15.08 19.24 19.61
C GLY A 30 13.79 18.51 19.24
N PRO A 31 12.77 18.56 20.11
CA PRO A 31 11.49 17.87 19.89
C PRO A 31 10.76 18.45 18.68
N SER A 32 10.42 17.60 17.71
CA SER A 32 9.73 17.99 16.48
C SER A 32 8.73 16.91 16.05
N ARG A 33 7.59 17.32 15.49
CA ARG A 33 6.64 16.38 14.88
C ARG A 33 7.09 16.06 13.46
N VAL A 34 7.24 14.78 13.15
CA VAL A 34 7.66 14.29 11.84
C VAL A 34 6.62 13.35 11.24
N ARG A 35 6.64 13.18 9.92
CA ARG A 35 5.91 12.12 9.20
C ARG A 35 6.92 11.03 8.85
N VAL A 36 6.61 9.78 9.16
CA VAL A 36 7.48 8.63 8.90
C VAL A 36 6.95 7.86 7.70
N ILE A 37 7.84 7.49 6.78
CA ILE A 37 7.59 6.58 5.66
C ILE A 37 8.55 5.41 5.84
N VAL A 38 8.04 4.18 5.84
CA VAL A 38 8.85 2.94 5.95
C VAL A 38 8.90 2.30 4.57
N LEU A 39 10.11 2.01 4.09
CA LEU A 39 10.35 1.40 2.79
C LEU A 39 10.92 0.00 3.00
N PHE A 40 10.33 -1.00 2.33
CA PHE A 40 10.81 -2.38 2.34
C PHE A 40 11.45 -2.68 0.99
N SER A 41 12.68 -3.21 0.99
CA SER A 41 13.41 -3.57 -0.23
C SER A 41 13.05 -4.99 -0.67
N GLY A 42 12.20 -5.12 -1.70
CA GLY A 42 12.08 -6.32 -2.53
C GLY A 42 11.11 -7.43 -2.07
N GLU A 43 10.00 -7.53 -2.81
CA GLU A 43 9.17 -8.68 -3.24
C GLU A 43 8.64 -9.76 -2.27
N GLU A 44 9.19 -10.06 -1.10
CA GLU A 44 8.76 -11.28 -0.36
C GLU A 44 7.75 -11.09 0.80
N ASP A 45 7.53 -9.87 1.32
CA ASP A 45 6.65 -9.65 2.49
C ASP A 45 5.55 -8.60 2.27
N MET A 46 5.34 -8.16 1.02
CA MET A 46 4.10 -7.50 0.59
C MET A 46 3.26 -8.39 -0.31
N ASP A 47 3.45 -9.71 -0.24
CA ASP A 47 2.36 -10.64 -0.54
C ASP A 47 1.34 -10.51 0.60
N VAL A 48 0.65 -9.37 0.66
CA VAL A 48 -0.72 -9.39 1.14
C VAL A 48 -1.35 -10.48 0.29
N ASP A 49 -1.70 -11.59 0.93
CA ASP A 49 -2.33 -12.74 0.29
C ASP A 49 -3.35 -12.20 -0.72
N GLU A 50 -3.33 -12.68 -1.97
CA GLU A 50 -4.24 -12.21 -3.00
C GLU A 50 -5.70 -12.23 -2.48
N MET A 51 -6.01 -13.20 -1.63
CA MET A 51 -7.26 -13.29 -0.89
C MET A 51 -7.48 -12.14 0.11
N GLU A 52 -6.46 -11.70 0.84
CA GLU A 52 -6.54 -10.57 1.76
C GLU A 52 -6.73 -9.25 1.00
N TRP A 53 -6.02 -9.06 -0.13
CA TRP A 53 -6.25 -7.93 -1.03
C TRP A 53 -7.67 -7.94 -1.59
N LEU A 54 -8.15 -9.08 -2.10
CA LEU A 54 -9.50 -9.23 -2.64
C LEU A 54 -10.57 -8.96 -1.59
N ARG A 55 -10.38 -9.45 -0.36
CA ARG A 55 -11.29 -9.17 0.76
C ARG A 55 -11.30 -7.69 1.12
N ALA A 56 -10.14 -7.05 1.21
CA ALA A 56 -10.05 -5.63 1.50
C ALA A 56 -10.68 -4.78 0.38
N ALA A 57 -10.41 -5.10 -0.87
CA ALA A 57 -10.95 -4.39 -2.03
C ALA A 57 -12.48 -4.55 -2.12
N SER A 58 -13.01 -5.76 -1.97
CA SER A 58 -14.45 -6.03 -2.06
C SER A 58 -15.28 -5.34 -0.97
N ALA A 59 -14.71 -5.08 0.21
CA ALA A 59 -15.39 -4.41 1.31
C ALA A 59 -15.13 -2.90 1.38
N ASN A 60 -14.27 -2.34 0.53
CA ASN A 60 -13.85 -0.96 0.63
C ASN A 60 -14.85 -0.01 -0.08
N PRO A 61 -15.42 0.99 0.63
CA PRO A 61 -16.38 1.93 0.08
C PRO A 61 -15.88 2.74 -1.13
N ALA A 62 -14.57 2.91 -1.28
CA ALA A 62 -13.98 3.59 -2.44
C ALA A 62 -14.28 2.88 -3.77
N PHE A 63 -14.64 1.58 -3.73
CA PHE A 63 -14.95 0.77 -4.90
C PHE A 63 -16.44 0.48 -5.07
N GLU A 64 -17.35 1.18 -4.35
CA GLU A 64 -18.79 0.94 -4.49
C GLU A 64 -19.32 1.15 -5.92
N PHE A 65 -18.68 2.02 -6.70
CA PHE A 65 -19.05 2.28 -8.10
C PHE A 65 -18.98 1.01 -8.97
N LEU A 66 -18.12 0.03 -8.63
CA LEU A 66 -18.03 -1.24 -9.35
C LEU A 66 -19.27 -2.12 -9.21
N LYS A 67 -20.23 -1.76 -8.33
CA LYS A 67 -21.52 -2.44 -8.20
C LYS A 67 -22.57 -1.93 -9.18
N ASP A 68 -22.30 -0.86 -9.92
CA ASP A 68 -23.20 -0.33 -10.93
C ASP A 68 -23.22 -1.25 -12.16
N GLU A 69 -24.40 -1.57 -12.68
CA GLU A 69 -24.58 -2.39 -13.88
C GLU A 69 -23.88 -1.80 -15.12
N ILE A 70 -23.62 -0.49 -15.13
CA ILE A 70 -22.86 0.17 -16.20
C ILE A 70 -21.40 -0.31 -16.25
N GLU A 71 -20.84 -0.73 -15.11
CA GLU A 71 -19.47 -1.23 -15.01
C GLU A 71 -19.34 -2.71 -15.44
N ASP A 72 -20.45 -3.43 -15.67
CA ASP A 72 -20.49 -4.79 -16.22
C ASP A 72 -20.22 -4.82 -17.75
N ILE A 73 -19.06 -4.29 -18.14
CA ILE A 73 -18.69 -4.07 -19.55
C ILE A 73 -18.38 -5.36 -20.33
N TYR A 74 -18.20 -6.49 -19.64
CA TYR A 74 -17.96 -7.81 -20.26
C TYR A 74 -19.13 -8.75 -19.97
N LYS A 75 -19.67 -9.35 -21.02
CA LYS A 75 -20.72 -10.36 -20.93
C LYS A 75 -20.14 -11.75 -21.17
N PRO A 76 -20.74 -12.79 -20.56
CA PRO A 76 -20.36 -14.18 -20.85
C PRO A 76 -20.42 -14.55 -22.34
N THR A 77 -21.22 -13.83 -23.12
CA THR A 77 -21.40 -14.02 -24.57
C THR A 77 -20.36 -13.31 -25.44
N ASP A 78 -19.49 -12.48 -24.88
CA ASP A 78 -18.52 -11.70 -25.65
C ASP A 78 -17.32 -12.55 -26.11
N GLY A 79 -17.10 -13.68 -25.45
CA GLY A 79 -16.06 -14.63 -25.81
C GLY A 79 -16.35 -15.38 -27.11
N LYS A 80 -15.30 -15.76 -27.83
CA LYS A 80 -15.37 -16.76 -28.89
C LYS A 80 -15.12 -18.14 -28.29
N PRO A 81 -15.77 -19.21 -28.81
CA PRO A 81 -15.45 -20.57 -28.40
C PRO A 81 -13.96 -20.85 -28.57
N PHE A 82 -13.34 -21.37 -27.51
CA PHE A 82 -11.95 -21.81 -27.58
C PHE A 82 -11.85 -23.00 -28.53
N GLN A 83 -11.04 -22.86 -29.59
CA GLN A 83 -10.72 -23.94 -30.51
C GLN A 83 -9.27 -24.38 -30.23
N PRO A 84 -9.06 -25.61 -29.69
CA PRO A 84 -7.74 -26.12 -29.34
C PRO A 84 -6.88 -26.47 -30.56
#